data_AF-A0A419X9D4-F1
#
_entry.id   AF-A0A419X9D4-F1
#
_cell.length_a   1.000
_cell.length_b   1.000
_cell.length_c   1.000
_cell.angle_alpha   90.00
_cell.angle_beta   90.00
_cell.angle_gamma   90.00
#
_symmetry.space_group_name_H-M   'P 1'
#
loop_
_entity.id
_entity.type
_entity.pdbx_description
1 polymer ?
#
loop_
_entity_poly.entity_id
_entity_poly.type
_entity_poly.pdbx_seq_one_letter_code
_entity_poly.pdbx_strand_id
1 'polypeptide(L)'
;MILILRLTSDKKRNSKRMKFKLNLLVVLAAMLGMFACNNAKKETKSGMILSGTITGVDDGTKLELAHYTASGMQKDTAIIKEGKFEIKGDYPIPTLCYFAIAETNTYAQIYVENAPISVTADVKDFANMKVTGSKEHDTYAIYQKQSNEIRAKYKDIMAQLYKPGNTKEQAEELMKKLEPQQKEIEALNEKFIKEYPASAHAASLVVRELSGKNYKEAQKMVAAMDPQIQKNATIISTLAEMAKKGEKDVSIKELMANVKNVSYQVDKKFKGEALTDIIYLGTFKNNNICALKKDGSIQVIDPNGKVLKTMKPTFNGKPSSLAIDTDNNIYLLCAIQEEVEKKVRGRKIKRMMPKSVECVVLDENGKEKAKYVLKDVITATGARIIDNKLVIADYRGAKLAMFNKTNGEAGPVMKDMRPCCGILDFSVNAKNEILVANLGAFRVQGFNFSGESILTFGQRGKTLNDFHGCCNPVSVASLNSGAIVTVEKDPTRIKVYSNAGAKQIAGIEELVKGCSYIPMISDTNDNLYLASAEKGIVKCVSVN
;
A
#
# COMPACT_ATOMS: atom_id res chain seq x y z
N MET A 1 -41.91 -48.70 6.91
CA MET A 1 -42.06 -50.17 6.94
C MET A 1 -40.75 -50.75 6.40
N ILE A 2 -39.73 -50.87 7.26
CA ILE A 2 -39.31 -52.09 7.98
C ILE A 2 -38.22 -52.86 7.21
N LEU A 3 -37.06 -52.97 7.89
CA LEU A 3 -36.00 -54.01 7.89
C LEU A 3 -35.31 -54.37 6.56
N ILE A 4 -34.00 -54.21 6.38
CA ILE A 4 -32.79 -54.64 7.13
C ILE A 4 -32.61 -56.19 7.17
N LEU A 5 -31.37 -56.63 6.89
CA LEU A 5 -30.68 -57.91 7.23
C LEU A 5 -30.86 -59.05 6.21
N ARG A 6 -29.91 -59.95 5.94
CA ARG A 6 -28.60 -60.37 6.50
C ARG A 6 -27.98 -61.28 5.41
N LEU A 7 -26.71 -61.12 5.01
CA LEU A 7 -25.49 -61.79 5.53
C LEU A 7 -25.42 -63.32 5.40
N THR A 8 -24.16 -63.76 5.24
CA THR A 8 -23.54 -65.10 5.43
C THR A 8 -23.57 -66.02 4.21
N SER A 9 -22.58 -66.84 3.87
CA SER A 9 -21.36 -67.40 4.50
C SER A 9 -20.52 -68.00 3.35
N ASP A 10 -19.25 -67.70 3.14
CA ASP A 10 -18.03 -68.27 3.75
C ASP A 10 -17.68 -69.76 3.40
N LYS A 11 -16.38 -69.95 3.11
CA LYS A 11 -15.51 -71.16 3.13
C LYS A 11 -15.41 -72.15 1.94
N LYS A 12 -14.21 -72.11 1.32
CA LYS A 12 -13.09 -73.13 1.32
C LYS A 12 -13.50 -74.59 1.03
N ARG A 13 -12.80 -75.42 0.24
CA ARG A 13 -11.34 -75.74 0.26
C ARG A 13 -11.04 -76.85 -0.79
N ASN A 14 -9.82 -76.83 -1.40
CA ASN A 14 -8.93 -77.97 -1.76
C ASN A 14 -9.49 -79.14 -2.63
N SER A 15 -8.75 -79.77 -3.56
CA SER A 15 -7.33 -80.11 -3.55
C SER A 15 -6.84 -80.65 -4.90
N LYS A 16 -5.55 -80.37 -5.21
CA LYS A 16 -4.50 -81.27 -5.76
C LYS A 16 -4.76 -82.03 -7.07
N ARG A 17 -3.80 -82.31 -7.95
CA ARG A 17 -2.41 -81.92 -8.25
C ARG A 17 -2.10 -82.90 -9.39
N MET A 18 -1.59 -82.44 -10.53
CA MET A 18 -0.68 -83.28 -11.30
C MET A 18 0.42 -82.40 -11.87
N LYS A 19 1.61 -82.95 -11.77
CA LYS A 19 2.89 -82.27 -11.60
C LYS A 19 3.75 -82.59 -12.82
N PHE A 20 4.61 -81.64 -13.17
CA PHE A 20 5.86 -81.80 -13.94
C PHE A 20 5.75 -81.93 -15.47
N LYS A 21 6.17 -80.88 -16.18
CA LYS A 21 7.46 -80.87 -16.89
C LYS A 21 8.08 -79.46 -16.79
N LEU A 22 9.17 -79.38 -16.04
CA LEU A 22 10.08 -78.24 -15.96
C LEU A 22 11.22 -78.56 -16.93
N ASN A 23 11.44 -77.72 -17.94
CA ASN A 23 12.74 -77.57 -18.59
C ASN A 23 12.82 -76.18 -19.23
N LEU A 24 13.55 -75.30 -18.53
CA LEU A 24 14.44 -74.28 -19.07
C LEU A 24 13.85 -73.20 -20.00
N LEU A 25 13.04 -72.27 -19.47
CA LEU A 25 12.72 -71.02 -20.18
C LEU A 25 12.32 -69.83 -19.29
N VAL A 26 12.83 -69.70 -18.05
CA VAL A 26 12.51 -68.56 -17.15
C VAL A 26 13.72 -67.97 -16.41
N VAL A 27 14.93 -68.04 -16.99
CA VAL A 27 16.09 -67.27 -16.44
C VAL A 27 16.72 -66.32 -17.49
N LEU A 28 16.12 -66.19 -18.68
CA LEU A 28 16.56 -65.20 -19.68
C LEU A 28 15.52 -64.07 -19.90
N ALA A 29 14.95 -63.56 -18.80
CA ALA A 29 14.04 -62.41 -18.81
C ALA A 29 14.35 -61.41 -17.68
N ALA A 30 15.62 -61.35 -17.24
CA ALA A 30 16.11 -60.42 -16.24
C ALA A 30 17.44 -59.72 -16.64
N MET A 31 17.73 -59.62 -17.94
CA MET A 31 18.95 -58.93 -18.44
C MET A 31 18.76 -58.33 -19.84
N LEU A 32 17.74 -57.48 -20.02
CA LEU A 32 17.65 -56.54 -21.14
C LEU A 32 17.05 -55.21 -20.64
N GLY A 33 17.72 -54.62 -19.65
CA GLY A 33 17.61 -53.20 -19.36
C GLY A 33 18.82 -52.51 -19.96
N MET A 34 18.67 -51.93 -21.15
CA MET A 34 19.42 -50.78 -21.69
C MET A 34 19.03 -50.54 -23.15
N PHE A 35 18.95 -49.26 -23.52
CA PHE A 35 18.67 -48.70 -24.86
C PHE A 35 17.21 -48.64 -25.32
N ALA A 36 16.43 -47.83 -24.60
CA ALA A 36 15.46 -46.94 -25.25
C ALA A 36 15.74 -45.52 -24.78
N CYS A 37 16.55 -44.79 -25.56
CA CYS A 37 16.81 -43.36 -25.38
C CYS A 37 15.49 -42.60 -25.48
N ASN A 38 15.00 -42.17 -24.32
CA ASN A 38 13.95 -41.19 -24.18
C ASN A 38 14.52 -39.82 -24.60
N ASN A 39 14.44 -39.47 -25.88
CA ASN A 39 14.74 -38.11 -26.38
C ASN A 39 13.53 -37.18 -26.23
N ALA A 40 12.86 -37.23 -25.08
CA ALA A 40 12.23 -36.02 -24.56
C ALA A 40 13.37 -35.19 -23.97
N LYS A 41 13.82 -34.17 -24.70
CA LYS A 41 14.60 -33.08 -24.11
C LYS A 41 13.83 -32.56 -22.90
N LYS A 42 14.17 -33.04 -21.71
CA LYS A 42 14.03 -32.25 -20.50
C LYS A 42 14.86 -31.01 -20.79
N GLU A 43 14.21 -29.94 -21.23
CA GLU A 43 14.79 -28.61 -21.11
C GLU A 43 15.11 -28.45 -19.63
N THR A 44 16.36 -28.68 -19.26
CA THR A 44 16.92 -28.10 -18.05
C THR A 44 16.74 -26.61 -18.26
N LYS A 45 15.70 -26.01 -17.64
CA LYS A 45 15.60 -24.56 -17.52
C LYS A 45 16.91 -24.13 -16.87
N SER A 46 17.84 -23.62 -17.68
CA SER A 46 19.10 -23.11 -17.17
C SER A 46 18.75 -21.88 -16.36
N GLY A 47 19.06 -21.88 -15.07
CA GLY A 47 18.95 -20.67 -14.26
C GLY A 47 19.85 -19.56 -14.80
N MET A 48 19.68 -18.36 -14.24
CA MET A 48 20.56 -17.23 -14.46
C MET A 48 21.94 -17.49 -13.83
N ILE A 49 23.00 -17.11 -14.56
CA ILE A 49 24.36 -17.05 -14.05
C ILE A 49 24.90 -15.66 -14.38
N LEU A 50 24.96 -14.78 -13.39
CA LEU A 50 25.52 -13.44 -13.50
C LEU A 50 26.96 -13.47 -12.99
N SER A 51 27.92 -13.30 -13.88
CA SER A 51 29.34 -13.30 -13.54
C SER A 51 30.03 -12.06 -14.10
N GLY A 52 31.26 -11.79 -13.67
CA GLY A 52 31.95 -10.62 -14.20
C GLY A 52 33.21 -10.23 -13.46
N THR A 53 33.75 -9.09 -13.87
CA THR A 53 34.94 -8.47 -13.30
C THR A 53 34.64 -7.03 -12.88
N ILE A 54 35.09 -6.65 -11.69
CA ILE A 54 35.00 -5.29 -11.16
C ILE A 54 36.41 -4.81 -10.81
N THR A 55 36.84 -3.69 -11.38
CA THR A 55 38.14 -3.08 -11.09
C THR A 55 38.06 -2.02 -10.01
N GLY A 56 39.16 -1.81 -9.29
CA GLY A 56 39.29 -0.76 -8.27
C GLY A 56 38.59 -1.07 -6.94
N VAL A 57 38.22 -2.32 -6.71
CA VAL A 57 37.51 -2.78 -5.51
C VAL A 57 38.36 -3.79 -4.73
N ASP A 58 38.30 -3.74 -3.41
CA ASP A 58 39.05 -4.67 -2.55
C ASP A 58 38.44 -6.08 -2.60
N ASP A 59 39.30 -7.10 -2.57
CA ASP A 59 38.88 -8.49 -2.39
C ASP A 59 38.13 -8.67 -1.07
N GLY A 60 37.09 -9.51 -1.10
CA GLY A 60 36.16 -9.67 0.02
C GLY A 60 35.00 -8.67 -0.01
N THR A 61 34.99 -7.70 -0.92
CA THR A 61 33.84 -6.78 -1.07
C THR A 61 32.58 -7.55 -1.47
N LYS A 62 31.47 -7.22 -0.81
CA LYS A 62 30.18 -7.85 -1.01
C LYS A 62 29.36 -7.13 -2.10
N LEU A 63 28.83 -7.90 -3.03
CA LEU A 63 27.87 -7.47 -4.03
C LEU A 63 26.46 -7.91 -3.65
N GLU A 64 25.48 -7.12 -4.11
CA GLU A 64 24.07 -7.33 -3.84
C GLU A 64 23.29 -7.22 -5.14
N LEU A 65 22.44 -8.21 -5.43
CA LEU A 65 21.48 -8.17 -6.51
C LEU A 65 20.07 -8.18 -5.89
N ALA A 66 19.38 -7.05 -5.95
CA ALA A 66 18.10 -6.86 -5.26
C ALA A 66 16.96 -6.53 -6.22
N HIS A 67 15.78 -7.09 -5.99
CA HIS A 67 14.56 -6.73 -6.73
C HIS A 67 13.33 -6.77 -5.80
N TYR A 68 12.27 -6.06 -6.20
CA TYR A 68 11.03 -6.05 -5.42
C TYR A 68 10.10 -7.19 -5.84
N THR A 69 9.52 -7.87 -4.85
CA THR A 69 8.45 -8.86 -5.00
C THR A 69 7.25 -8.46 -4.15
N ALA A 70 6.14 -9.20 -4.29
CA ALA A 70 4.98 -9.03 -3.40
C ALA A 70 5.33 -9.24 -1.91
N SER A 71 6.36 -10.05 -1.61
CA SER A 71 6.85 -10.32 -0.24
C SER A 71 7.86 -9.27 0.27
N GLY A 72 8.15 -8.24 -0.52
CA GLY A 72 9.19 -7.25 -0.24
C GLY A 72 10.42 -7.44 -1.12
N MET A 73 11.50 -6.77 -0.74
CA MET A 73 12.76 -6.79 -1.48
C MET A 73 13.47 -8.14 -1.28
N GLN A 74 13.63 -8.89 -2.37
CA GLN A 74 14.48 -10.08 -2.43
C GLN A 74 15.90 -9.68 -2.78
N LYS A 75 16.89 -10.42 -2.28
CA LYS A 75 18.30 -10.07 -2.38
C LYS A 75 19.20 -11.28 -2.42
N ASP A 76 19.98 -11.38 -3.49
CA ASP A 76 21.10 -12.29 -3.63
C ASP A 76 22.41 -11.57 -3.37
N THR A 77 23.46 -12.30 -3.01
CA THR A 77 24.77 -11.71 -2.70
C THR A 77 25.91 -12.55 -3.21
N ALA A 78 27.00 -11.89 -3.62
CA ALA A 78 28.28 -12.53 -3.92
C ALA A 78 29.43 -11.81 -3.24
N ILE A 79 30.57 -12.48 -3.13
CA ILE A 79 31.82 -11.89 -2.64
C ILE A 79 32.78 -11.82 -3.82
N ILE A 80 33.41 -10.66 -3.98
CA ILE A 80 34.45 -10.45 -5.00
C ILE A 80 35.74 -11.14 -4.55
N LYS A 81 36.34 -11.92 -5.45
CA LYS A 81 37.65 -12.55 -5.29
C LYS A 81 38.48 -12.33 -6.54
N GLU A 82 39.68 -11.79 -6.40
CA GLU A 82 40.56 -11.38 -7.50
C GLU A 82 39.82 -10.52 -8.53
N GLY A 83 38.99 -9.58 -8.04
CA GLY A 83 38.14 -8.74 -8.89
C GLY A 83 36.99 -9.46 -9.61
N LYS A 84 36.79 -10.77 -9.41
CA LYS A 84 35.75 -11.58 -10.07
C LYS A 84 34.61 -11.95 -9.13
N PHE A 85 33.43 -12.20 -9.70
CA PHE A 85 32.26 -12.66 -8.95
C PHE A 85 31.35 -13.57 -9.78
N GLU A 86 30.46 -14.29 -9.10
CA GLU A 86 29.36 -15.06 -9.69
C GLU A 86 28.15 -15.04 -8.76
N ILE A 87 26.96 -14.85 -9.32
CA ILE A 87 25.64 -14.95 -8.68
C ILE A 87 24.79 -15.89 -9.54
N LYS A 88 24.07 -16.82 -8.89
CA LYS A 88 23.12 -17.73 -9.55
C LYS A 88 21.72 -17.46 -9.06
N GLY A 89 20.72 -17.58 -9.94
CA GLY A 89 19.31 -17.42 -9.56
C GLY A 89 18.35 -18.00 -10.59
N ASP A 90 17.06 -17.99 -10.26
CA ASP A 90 15.99 -18.39 -11.19
C ASP A 90 15.11 -17.18 -11.52
N TYR A 91 15.28 -16.67 -12.74
CA TYR A 91 14.61 -15.50 -13.29
C TYR A 91 13.90 -15.89 -14.60
N PRO A 92 12.78 -16.63 -14.52
CA PRO A 92 12.04 -17.11 -15.70
C PRO A 92 11.34 -15.97 -16.47
N ILE A 93 11.23 -14.79 -15.85
CA ILE A 93 10.75 -13.55 -16.47
C ILE A 93 11.88 -12.53 -16.31
N PRO A 94 12.28 -11.82 -17.39
CA PRO A 94 13.28 -10.78 -17.27
C PRO A 94 12.91 -9.75 -16.20
N THR A 95 13.79 -9.58 -15.22
CA THR A 95 13.52 -8.83 -13.99
C THR A 95 14.53 -7.70 -13.85
N LEU A 96 14.04 -6.49 -13.58
CA LEU A 96 14.90 -5.35 -13.28
C LEU A 96 15.41 -5.46 -11.83
N CYS A 97 16.71 -5.59 -11.69
CA CYS A 97 17.41 -5.68 -10.42
C CYS A 97 18.29 -4.44 -10.19
N TYR A 98 18.44 -4.06 -8.92
CA TYR A 98 19.49 -3.19 -8.43
C TYR A 98 20.73 -4.03 -8.17
N PHE A 99 21.79 -3.80 -8.93
CA PHE A 99 23.10 -4.37 -8.70
C PHE A 99 23.95 -3.35 -7.96
N ALA A 100 24.40 -3.69 -6.75
CA ALA A 100 24.99 -2.74 -5.81
C ALA A 100 26.24 -3.29 -5.14
N ILE A 101 27.14 -2.37 -4.79
CA ILE A 101 28.22 -2.65 -3.84
C ILE A 101 27.66 -2.44 -2.44
N ALA A 102 27.65 -3.51 -1.64
CA ALA A 102 27.06 -3.51 -0.30
C ALA A 102 27.60 -2.36 0.55
N GLU A 103 26.74 -1.81 1.41
CA GLU A 103 27.09 -0.75 2.38
C GLU A 103 27.55 0.59 1.76
N THR A 104 27.50 0.73 0.43
CA THR A 104 27.74 1.98 -0.29
C THR A 104 26.44 2.55 -0.87
N ASN A 105 26.49 3.71 -1.52
CA ASN A 105 25.39 4.21 -2.36
C ASN A 105 25.61 3.90 -3.85
N THR A 106 26.57 3.04 -4.18
CA THR A 106 26.97 2.73 -5.56
C THR A 106 26.14 1.57 -6.07
N TYR A 107 25.26 1.85 -7.03
CA TYR A 107 24.42 0.85 -7.68
C TYR A 107 24.12 1.22 -9.14
N ALA A 108 23.72 0.22 -9.91
CA ALA A 108 23.18 0.37 -11.24
C ALA A 108 21.98 -0.58 -11.43
N GLN A 109 21.15 -0.32 -12.43
CA GLN A 109 20.00 -1.17 -12.75
C GLN A 109 20.33 -2.11 -13.91
N ILE A 110 20.05 -3.40 -13.72
CA ILE A 110 20.23 -4.42 -14.76
C ILE A 110 19.00 -5.27 -14.94
N TYR A 111 18.78 -5.74 -16.16
CA TYR A 111 17.80 -6.79 -16.40
C TYR A 111 18.51 -8.12 -16.35
N VAL A 112 18.03 -9.01 -15.48
CA VAL A 112 18.48 -10.39 -15.39
C VAL A 112 17.39 -11.32 -15.89
N GLU A 113 17.81 -12.40 -16.53
CA GLU A 113 16.96 -13.47 -17.06
C GLU A 113 17.73 -14.79 -16.99
N ASN A 114 17.04 -15.91 -17.22
CA ASN A 114 17.60 -17.26 -17.19
C ASN A 114 18.58 -17.53 -18.35
N ALA A 115 19.73 -16.85 -18.29
CA ALA A 115 20.83 -16.90 -19.23
C ALA A 115 22.17 -16.64 -18.53
N PRO A 116 23.31 -16.99 -19.16
CA PRO A 116 24.62 -16.48 -18.77
C PRO A 116 24.71 -14.98 -19.07
N ILE A 117 24.98 -14.18 -18.04
CA ILE A 117 25.10 -12.72 -18.11
C ILE A 117 26.47 -12.33 -17.60
N SER A 118 27.17 -11.46 -18.32
CA SER A 118 28.51 -10.97 -17.96
C SER A 118 28.49 -9.47 -17.69
N VAL A 119 29.13 -9.06 -16.59
CA VAL A 119 29.31 -7.65 -16.19
C VAL A 119 30.79 -7.27 -16.19
N THR A 120 31.10 -6.08 -16.68
CA THR A 120 32.41 -5.45 -16.51
C THR A 120 32.21 -4.03 -16.03
N ALA A 121 32.78 -3.70 -14.87
CA ALA A 121 32.60 -2.40 -14.23
C ALA A 121 33.91 -1.89 -13.62
N ASP A 122 34.05 -0.57 -13.54
CA ASP A 122 35.00 0.09 -12.65
C ASP A 122 34.24 0.69 -11.47
N VAL A 123 34.74 0.53 -10.25
CA VAL A 123 34.07 1.06 -9.05
C VAL A 123 33.83 2.58 -9.13
N LYS A 124 34.71 3.32 -9.82
CA LYS A 124 34.62 4.79 -9.98
C LYS A 124 33.57 5.20 -11.01
N ASP A 125 33.18 4.29 -11.91
CA ASP A 125 32.22 4.53 -12.99
C ASP A 125 31.13 3.43 -13.06
N PHE A 126 30.74 2.93 -11.88
CA PHE A 126 29.89 1.75 -11.76
C PHE A 126 28.52 1.91 -12.45
N ALA A 127 28.02 3.15 -12.53
CA ALA A 127 26.76 3.47 -13.19
C ALA A 127 26.79 3.22 -14.71
N ASN A 128 27.96 3.24 -15.34
CA ASN A 128 28.16 3.03 -16.78
C ASN A 128 28.77 1.65 -17.09
N MET A 129 28.60 0.68 -16.19
CA MET A 129 29.10 -0.68 -16.39
C MET A 129 28.57 -1.33 -17.68
N LYS A 130 29.38 -2.21 -18.25
CA LYS A 130 29.02 -2.99 -19.43
C LYS A 130 28.34 -4.29 -19.01
N VAL A 131 27.17 -4.56 -19.56
CA VAL A 131 26.42 -5.80 -19.36
C VAL A 131 26.23 -6.47 -20.72
N THR A 132 26.39 -7.79 -20.77
CA THR A 132 26.21 -8.60 -21.99
C THR A 132 25.55 -9.94 -21.65
N GLY A 133 24.92 -10.58 -22.63
CA GLY A 133 24.25 -11.88 -22.45
C GLY A 133 22.80 -11.81 -21.97
N SER A 134 22.25 -10.60 -21.79
CA SER A 134 20.84 -10.35 -21.46
C SER A 134 20.19 -9.57 -22.61
N LYS A 135 19.32 -10.23 -23.36
CA LYS A 135 18.60 -9.65 -24.50
C LYS A 135 17.67 -8.52 -24.04
N GLU A 136 17.04 -8.72 -22.88
CA GLU A 136 16.21 -7.67 -22.29
C GLU A 136 17.07 -6.47 -21.88
N HIS A 137 18.25 -6.69 -21.30
CA HIS A 137 19.12 -5.58 -20.91
C HIS A 137 19.64 -4.81 -22.13
N ASP A 138 19.98 -5.48 -23.23
CA ASP A 138 20.37 -4.83 -24.48
C ASP A 138 19.24 -3.91 -25.00
N THR A 139 18.00 -4.38 -24.92
CA THR A 139 16.80 -3.60 -25.29
C THR A 139 16.57 -2.42 -24.34
N TYR A 140 16.71 -2.66 -23.03
CA TYR A 140 16.62 -1.62 -22.00
C TYR A 140 17.71 -0.55 -22.13
N ALA A 141 18.92 -0.90 -22.56
CA ALA A 141 20.02 0.04 -22.76
C ALA A 141 19.68 1.12 -23.81
N ILE A 142 18.87 0.80 -24.82
CA ILE A 142 18.34 1.76 -25.80
C ILE A 142 17.48 2.83 -25.09
N TYR A 143 16.55 2.40 -24.24
CA TYR A 143 15.72 3.30 -23.44
C TYR A 143 16.56 4.12 -22.46
N GLN A 144 17.51 3.49 -21.76
CA GLN A 144 18.38 4.18 -20.80
C GLN A 144 19.15 5.32 -21.45
N LYS A 145 19.73 5.09 -22.63
CA LYS A 145 20.45 6.13 -23.37
C LYS A 145 19.56 7.34 -23.64
N GLN A 146 18.39 7.13 -24.22
CA GLN A 146 17.43 8.21 -24.54
C GLN A 146 16.91 8.91 -23.28
N SER A 147 16.59 8.13 -22.24
CA SER A 147 16.14 8.67 -20.95
C SER A 147 17.22 9.51 -20.27
N ASN A 148 18.49 9.11 -20.37
CA ASN A 148 19.62 9.84 -19.81
C ASN A 148 19.90 11.14 -20.57
N GLU A 149 19.75 11.15 -21.91
CA GLU A 149 19.82 12.38 -22.71
C GLU A 149 18.76 13.39 -22.26
N ILE A 150 17.50 12.95 -22.05
CA ILE A 150 16.45 13.80 -21.49
C ILE A 150 16.82 14.29 -20.08
N ARG A 151 17.23 13.39 -19.18
CA ARG A 151 17.62 13.77 -17.81
C ARG A 151 18.76 14.78 -17.77
N ALA A 152 19.74 14.65 -18.68
CA ALA A 152 20.87 15.57 -18.76
C ALA A 152 20.42 17.02 -19.04
N LYS A 153 19.43 17.21 -19.93
CA LYS A 153 18.88 18.55 -20.25
C LYS A 153 18.32 19.29 -19.03
N TYR A 154 17.76 18.56 -18.06
CA TYR A 154 17.06 19.13 -16.90
C TYR A 154 17.81 18.91 -15.58
N LYS A 155 19.06 18.43 -15.63
CA LYS A 155 19.87 18.08 -14.45
C LYS A 155 19.99 19.24 -13.46
N ASP A 156 20.21 20.45 -13.95
CA ASP A 156 20.41 21.62 -13.10
C ASP A 156 19.11 22.06 -12.41
N ILE A 157 17.97 21.95 -13.10
CA ILE A 157 16.65 22.23 -12.53
C ILE A 157 16.33 21.21 -11.44
N MET A 158 16.63 19.93 -11.69
CA MET A 158 16.48 18.88 -10.68
C MET A 158 17.41 19.11 -9.48
N ALA A 159 18.67 19.49 -9.70
CA ALA A 159 19.61 19.82 -8.63
C ALA A 159 19.12 21.01 -7.78
N GLN A 160 18.53 22.02 -8.42
CA GLN A 160 17.89 23.14 -7.73
C GLN A 160 16.68 22.67 -6.93
N LEU A 161 15.81 21.82 -7.49
CA LEU A 161 14.58 21.35 -6.81
C LEU A 161 14.88 20.63 -5.50
N TYR A 162 15.93 19.80 -5.47
CA TYR A 162 16.33 19.06 -4.28
C TYR A 162 17.35 19.79 -3.40
N LYS A 163 17.67 21.05 -3.71
CA LYS A 163 18.53 21.87 -2.86
C LYS A 163 17.86 22.08 -1.50
N PRO A 164 18.55 21.77 -0.37
CA PRO A 164 18.00 22.04 0.95
C PRO A 164 17.68 23.52 1.13
N GLY A 165 16.55 23.82 1.75
CA GLY A 165 16.13 25.20 2.06
C GLY A 165 15.27 25.89 1.01
N ASN A 166 14.88 25.20 -0.07
CA ASN A 166 13.87 25.74 -1.00
C ASN A 166 12.57 26.06 -0.27
N THR A 167 12.00 27.24 -0.54
CA THR A 167 10.62 27.52 -0.16
C THR A 167 9.66 26.69 -0.99
N LYS A 168 8.41 26.61 -0.54
CA LYS A 168 7.37 25.90 -1.25
C LYS A 168 7.12 26.50 -2.64
N GLU A 169 7.11 27.82 -2.74
CA GLU A 169 6.90 28.56 -3.98
C GLU A 169 8.04 28.31 -4.98
N GLN A 170 9.28 28.28 -4.50
CA GLN A 170 10.44 27.94 -5.33
C GLN A 170 10.35 26.50 -5.86
N ALA A 171 9.94 25.56 -5.01
CA ALA A 171 9.73 24.17 -5.42
C ALA A 171 8.62 24.05 -6.47
N GLU A 172 7.51 24.79 -6.31
CA GLU A 172 6.41 24.83 -7.29
C GLU A 172 6.84 25.41 -8.63
N GLU A 173 7.62 26.49 -8.64
CA GLU A 173 8.16 27.07 -9.88
C GLU A 173 9.11 26.08 -10.59
N LEU A 174 10.00 25.42 -9.83
CA LEU A 174 10.91 24.41 -10.37
C LEU A 174 10.15 23.20 -10.92
N MET A 175 9.09 22.75 -10.25
CA MET A 175 8.22 21.69 -10.76
C MET A 175 7.54 22.09 -12.08
N LYS A 176 7.06 23.32 -12.22
CA LYS A 176 6.52 23.83 -13.50
C LYS A 176 7.57 23.80 -14.60
N LYS A 177 8.82 24.16 -14.29
CA LYS A 177 9.95 24.07 -15.24
C LYS A 177 10.30 22.63 -15.65
N LEU A 178 9.86 21.62 -14.89
CA LEU A 178 10.03 20.20 -15.21
C LEU A 178 8.84 19.60 -15.98
N GLU A 179 7.74 20.34 -16.20
CA GLU A 179 6.62 19.85 -17.04
C GLU A 179 7.06 19.44 -18.45
N PRO A 180 7.96 20.16 -19.15
CA PRO A 180 8.47 19.72 -20.44
C PRO A 180 9.25 18.39 -20.35
N GLN A 181 10.04 18.20 -19.28
CA GLN A 181 10.74 16.93 -19.05
C GLN A 181 9.74 15.78 -18.92
N GLN A 182 8.67 15.99 -18.15
CA GLN A 182 7.63 14.98 -17.97
C GLN A 182 7.03 14.58 -19.33
N LYS A 183 6.69 15.56 -20.19
CA LYS A 183 6.16 15.30 -21.54
C LYS A 183 7.17 14.56 -22.43
N GLU A 184 8.46 14.92 -22.39
CA GLU A 184 9.50 14.21 -23.15
C GLU A 184 9.63 12.75 -22.69
N ILE A 185 9.56 12.49 -21.38
CA ILE A 185 9.60 11.13 -20.81
C ILE A 185 8.33 10.34 -21.16
N GLU A 186 7.15 10.96 -21.11
CA GLU A 186 5.88 10.33 -21.54
C GLU A 186 5.94 9.93 -23.01
N ALA A 187 6.37 10.83 -23.89
CA ALA A 187 6.57 10.54 -25.31
C ALA A 187 7.61 9.44 -25.56
N LEU A 188 8.72 9.43 -24.78
CA LEU A 188 9.71 8.36 -24.84
C LEU A 188 9.10 7.00 -24.44
N ASN A 189 8.30 6.95 -23.37
CA ASN A 189 7.65 5.73 -22.92
C ASN A 189 6.70 5.18 -23.99
N GLU A 190 5.84 6.04 -24.56
CA GLU A 190 4.91 5.67 -25.63
C GLU A 190 5.64 5.13 -26.86
N LYS A 191 6.70 5.83 -27.28
CA LYS A 191 7.56 5.39 -28.39
C LYS A 191 8.18 4.02 -28.11
N PHE A 192 8.77 3.84 -26.93
CA PHE A 192 9.45 2.60 -26.57
C PHE A 192 8.49 1.42 -26.47
N ILE A 193 7.30 1.62 -25.89
CA ILE A 193 6.25 0.58 -25.83
C ILE A 193 5.82 0.15 -27.25
N LYS A 194 5.73 1.10 -28.18
CA LYS A 194 5.35 0.82 -29.58
C LYS A 194 6.45 0.12 -30.37
N GLU A 195 7.72 0.49 -30.18
CA GLU A 195 8.86 -0.09 -30.91
C GLU A 195 9.29 -1.46 -30.35
N TYR A 196 9.12 -1.69 -29.05
CA TYR A 196 9.58 -2.90 -28.36
C TYR A 196 8.46 -3.57 -27.53
N PRO A 197 7.30 -3.91 -28.12
CA PRO A 197 6.15 -4.40 -27.35
C PRO A 197 6.36 -5.77 -26.67
N ALA A 198 7.39 -6.52 -27.07
CA ALA A 198 7.80 -7.76 -26.40
C ALA A 198 8.73 -7.54 -25.19
N SER A 199 9.30 -6.34 -25.01
CA SER A 199 10.26 -6.04 -23.93
C SER A 199 9.59 -6.07 -22.56
N ALA A 200 10.26 -6.67 -21.58
CA ALA A 200 9.84 -6.61 -20.18
C ALA A 200 9.90 -5.18 -19.62
N HIS A 201 10.81 -4.33 -20.11
CA HIS A 201 10.84 -2.92 -19.78
C HIS A 201 9.62 -2.18 -20.32
N ALA A 202 9.25 -2.39 -21.59
CA ALA A 202 8.01 -1.82 -22.14
C ALA A 202 6.79 -2.24 -21.31
N ALA A 203 6.70 -3.52 -20.95
CA ALA A 203 5.65 -4.00 -20.04
C ALA A 203 5.70 -3.34 -18.66
N SER A 204 6.88 -3.09 -18.09
CA SER A 204 7.02 -2.41 -16.79
C SER A 204 6.54 -0.95 -16.84
N LEU A 205 6.72 -0.26 -17.97
CA LEU A 205 6.17 1.07 -18.20
C LEU A 205 4.64 1.03 -18.21
N VAL A 206 4.06 0.04 -18.88
CA VAL A 206 2.60 -0.20 -18.84
C VAL A 206 2.12 -0.49 -17.42
N VAL A 207 2.79 -1.38 -16.66
CA VAL A 207 2.44 -1.69 -15.26
C VAL A 207 2.42 -0.43 -14.39
N ARG A 208 3.33 0.50 -14.61
CA ARG A 208 3.35 1.79 -13.91
C ARG A 208 2.08 2.60 -14.19
N GLU A 209 1.58 2.60 -15.42
CA GLU A 209 0.32 3.26 -15.79
C GLU A 209 -0.92 2.56 -15.22
N LEU A 210 -0.85 1.23 -15.00
CA LEU A 210 -1.91 0.47 -14.31
C LEU A 210 -1.94 0.74 -12.79
N SER A 211 -0.88 1.33 -12.23
CA SER A 211 -0.76 1.56 -10.79
C SER A 211 -1.90 2.44 -10.25
N GLY A 212 -2.63 1.90 -9.27
CA GLY A 212 -3.80 2.55 -8.66
C GLY A 212 -5.11 2.35 -9.43
N LYS A 213 -5.10 1.73 -10.62
CA LYS A 213 -6.33 1.34 -11.35
C LYS A 213 -6.99 0.13 -10.73
N ASN A 214 -8.30 -0.02 -10.94
CA ASN A 214 -9.00 -1.27 -10.63
C ASN A 214 -8.78 -2.30 -11.74
N TYR A 215 -9.08 -3.56 -11.43
CA TYR A 215 -8.81 -4.66 -12.36
C TYR A 215 -9.55 -4.48 -13.69
N LYS A 216 -10.83 -4.09 -13.66
CA LYS A 216 -11.66 -3.92 -14.87
C LYS A 216 -11.09 -2.84 -15.79
N GLU A 217 -10.70 -1.69 -15.24
CA GLU A 217 -10.09 -0.61 -16.03
C GLU A 217 -8.69 -0.99 -16.53
N ALA A 218 -7.87 -1.66 -15.73
CA ALA A 218 -6.57 -2.14 -16.17
C ALA A 218 -6.68 -3.17 -17.32
N GLN A 219 -7.63 -4.10 -17.22
CA GLN A 219 -7.92 -5.06 -18.28
C GLN A 219 -8.33 -4.35 -19.57
N LYS A 220 -9.21 -3.34 -19.48
CA LYS A 220 -9.62 -2.53 -20.63
C LYS A 220 -8.45 -1.77 -21.26
N MET A 221 -7.58 -1.18 -20.44
CA MET A 221 -6.38 -0.47 -20.91
C MET A 221 -5.45 -1.42 -21.66
N VAL A 222 -5.15 -2.59 -21.10
CA VAL A 222 -4.25 -3.58 -21.73
C VAL A 222 -4.87 -4.16 -23.01
N ALA A 223 -6.17 -4.42 -23.04
CA ALA A 223 -6.86 -4.97 -24.22
C ALA A 223 -6.80 -4.04 -25.45
N ALA A 224 -6.59 -2.74 -25.24
CA ALA A 224 -6.42 -1.75 -26.31
C ALA A 224 -4.97 -1.62 -26.81
N MET A 225 -4.01 -2.31 -26.19
CA MET A 225 -2.59 -2.25 -26.55
C MET A 225 -2.20 -3.30 -27.61
N ASP A 226 -0.97 -3.23 -28.12
CA ASP A 226 -0.41 -4.20 -29.05
C ASP A 226 -0.55 -5.66 -28.52
N PRO A 227 -0.93 -6.64 -29.36
CA PRO A 227 -1.07 -8.03 -28.94
C PRO A 227 0.17 -8.65 -28.27
N GLN A 228 1.38 -8.17 -28.57
CA GLN A 228 2.60 -8.63 -27.91
C GLN A 228 2.70 -8.12 -26.46
N ILE A 229 2.25 -6.89 -26.18
CA ILE A 229 2.14 -6.38 -24.80
C ILE A 229 1.13 -7.21 -24.00
N GLN A 230 -0.02 -7.52 -24.60
CA GLN A 230 -1.06 -8.33 -23.95
C GLN A 230 -0.54 -9.73 -23.56
N LYS A 231 0.35 -10.31 -24.38
CA LYS A 231 0.97 -11.63 -24.15
C LYS A 231 2.23 -11.58 -23.30
N ASN A 232 2.71 -10.40 -22.92
CA ASN A 232 3.92 -10.25 -22.12
C ASN A 232 3.73 -10.85 -20.72
N ALA A 233 4.68 -11.66 -20.26
CA ALA A 233 4.59 -12.38 -18.99
C ALA A 233 4.42 -11.43 -17.78
N THR A 234 5.07 -10.27 -17.81
CA THR A 234 4.93 -9.24 -16.76
C THR A 234 3.48 -8.75 -16.70
N ILE A 235 2.88 -8.43 -17.85
CA ILE A 235 1.47 -7.96 -17.92
C ILE A 235 0.49 -9.03 -17.45
N ILE A 236 0.67 -10.27 -17.92
CA ILE A 236 -0.19 -11.40 -17.52
C ILE A 236 -0.11 -11.60 -16.00
N SER A 237 1.09 -11.60 -15.42
CA SER A 237 1.27 -11.80 -13.98
C SER A 237 0.66 -10.65 -13.17
N THR A 238 0.84 -9.39 -13.61
CA THR A 238 0.24 -8.21 -12.99
C THR A 238 -1.29 -8.27 -13.04
N LEU A 239 -1.88 -8.54 -14.21
CA LEU A 239 -3.35 -8.63 -14.33
C LEU A 239 -3.93 -9.78 -13.50
N ALA A 240 -3.23 -10.91 -13.37
CA ALA A 240 -3.64 -12.00 -12.49
C ALA A 240 -3.62 -11.61 -11.01
N GLU A 241 -2.59 -10.87 -10.56
CA GLU A 241 -2.55 -10.33 -9.20
C GLU A 241 -3.67 -9.31 -8.96
N MET A 242 -3.91 -8.42 -9.93
CA MET A 242 -5.00 -7.45 -9.86
C MET A 242 -6.36 -8.12 -9.84
N ALA A 243 -6.56 -9.21 -10.60
CA ALA A 243 -7.81 -9.96 -10.60
C ALA A 243 -8.13 -10.54 -9.21
N LYS A 244 -7.14 -11.17 -8.57
CA LYS A 244 -7.27 -11.71 -7.20
C LYS A 244 -7.66 -10.63 -6.20
N LYS A 245 -7.02 -9.46 -6.27
CA LYS A 245 -7.36 -8.32 -5.40
C LYS A 245 -8.72 -7.70 -5.74
N GLY A 246 -9.10 -7.73 -7.01
CA GLY A 246 -10.34 -7.21 -7.54
C GLY A 246 -11.58 -8.07 -7.27
N GLU A 247 -11.43 -9.28 -6.69
CA GLU A 247 -12.59 -10.10 -6.27
C GLU A 247 -13.50 -9.38 -5.26
N LYS A 248 -12.96 -8.40 -4.54
CA LYS A 248 -13.69 -7.56 -3.59
C LYS A 248 -14.11 -6.21 -4.19
N ASP A 249 -13.72 -5.90 -5.43
CA ASP A 249 -14.06 -4.62 -6.07
C ASP A 249 -15.57 -4.55 -6.34
N VAL A 250 -16.22 -3.56 -5.73
CA VAL A 250 -17.62 -3.21 -5.97
C VAL A 250 -17.68 -1.86 -6.69
N SER A 251 -18.63 -1.73 -7.62
CA SER A 251 -18.88 -0.43 -8.26
C SER A 251 -19.59 0.52 -7.30
N ILE A 252 -19.41 1.83 -7.49
CA ILE A 252 -20.17 2.85 -6.73
C ILE A 252 -21.67 2.64 -6.90
N LYS A 253 -22.12 2.25 -8.10
CA LYS A 253 -23.54 1.98 -8.40
C LYS A 253 -24.09 0.83 -7.55
N GLU A 254 -23.35 -0.27 -7.43
CA GLU A 254 -23.75 -1.41 -6.59
C GLU A 254 -23.73 -1.03 -5.11
N LEU A 255 -22.66 -0.37 -4.66
CA LEU A 255 -22.47 -0.01 -3.26
C LEU A 255 -23.54 0.98 -2.78
N MET A 256 -23.93 1.93 -3.64
CA MET A 256 -24.85 3.03 -3.32
C MET A 256 -26.30 2.82 -3.82
N ALA A 257 -26.66 1.64 -4.34
CA ALA A 257 -27.95 1.39 -5.00
C ALA A 257 -29.17 1.78 -4.14
N ASN A 258 -29.08 1.58 -2.83
CA ASN A 258 -30.17 1.85 -1.86
C ASN A 258 -29.94 3.14 -1.05
N VAL A 259 -28.95 3.95 -1.41
CA VAL A 259 -28.60 5.18 -0.71
C VAL A 259 -29.25 6.36 -1.42
N LYS A 260 -30.23 7.00 -0.76
CA LYS A 260 -30.89 8.19 -1.31
C LYS A 260 -29.87 9.27 -1.68
N ASN A 261 -30.19 10.03 -2.72
CA ASN A 261 -29.34 11.14 -3.14
C ASN A 261 -29.15 12.11 -1.99
N VAL A 262 -27.90 12.47 -1.73
CA VAL A 262 -27.56 13.46 -0.71
C VAL A 262 -26.52 14.44 -1.23
N SER A 263 -26.73 15.70 -0.90
CA SER A 263 -25.82 16.80 -1.18
C SER A 263 -25.53 17.55 0.13
N TYR A 264 -24.40 18.24 0.16
CA TYR A 264 -23.95 19.01 1.31
C TYR A 264 -23.51 20.42 0.90
N GLN A 265 -23.61 21.36 1.84
CA GLN A 265 -23.02 22.69 1.72
C GLN A 265 -22.29 23.07 3.00
N VAL A 266 -21.39 24.05 2.89
CA VAL A 266 -20.73 24.66 4.05
C VAL A 266 -21.75 25.45 4.89
N ASP A 267 -21.79 25.19 6.19
CA ASP A 267 -22.58 25.96 7.14
C ASP A 267 -21.85 27.26 7.51
N LYS A 268 -22.20 28.35 6.83
CA LYS A 268 -21.62 29.68 7.06
C LYS A 268 -21.92 30.26 8.45
N LYS A 269 -22.86 29.68 9.20
CA LYS A 269 -23.21 30.14 10.56
C LYS A 269 -22.33 29.50 11.63
N PHE A 270 -21.66 28.39 11.31
CA PHE A 270 -20.78 27.71 12.23
C PHE A 270 -19.52 28.54 12.51
N LYS A 271 -19.26 28.85 13.79
CA LYS A 271 -18.15 29.72 14.21
C LYS A 271 -16.86 28.92 14.42
N GLY A 272 -16.30 28.42 13.33
CA GLY A 272 -15.19 27.46 13.40
C GLY A 272 -13.78 27.99 13.16
N GLU A 273 -13.62 29.21 12.65
CA GLU A 273 -12.33 29.78 12.24
C GLU A 273 -11.32 29.89 13.39
N ALA A 274 -11.80 30.19 14.60
CA ALA A 274 -10.96 30.30 15.80
C ALA A 274 -10.54 28.94 16.40
N LEU A 275 -11.07 27.82 15.89
CA LEU A 275 -10.81 26.47 16.38
C LEU A 275 -9.58 25.88 15.68
N THR A 276 -8.41 26.39 16.01
CA THR A 276 -7.12 26.05 15.37
C THR A 276 -6.33 25.00 16.15
N ASP A 277 -5.24 24.51 15.55
CA ASP A 277 -4.36 23.46 16.08
C ASP A 277 -5.05 22.11 16.36
N ILE A 278 -6.19 21.86 15.73
CA ILE A 278 -6.92 20.60 15.87
C ILE A 278 -6.26 19.52 15.02
N ILE A 279 -5.90 18.40 15.64
CA ILE A 279 -5.23 17.26 14.99
C ILE A 279 -6.14 16.05 14.83
N TYR A 280 -7.22 15.96 15.62
CA TYR A 280 -8.19 14.88 15.52
C TYR A 280 -9.57 15.30 16.06
N LEU A 281 -10.63 14.64 15.59
CA LEU A 281 -12.02 14.92 15.97
C LEU A 281 -12.71 13.62 16.40
N GLY A 282 -13.63 13.76 17.35
CA GLY A 282 -14.62 12.75 17.72
C GLY A 282 -15.96 13.42 18.01
N THR A 283 -17.03 12.63 18.13
CA THR A 283 -18.38 13.16 18.38
C THR A 283 -18.98 12.48 19.61
N PHE A 284 -19.52 13.28 20.53
CA PHE A 284 -20.31 12.81 21.66
C PHE A 284 -21.73 12.47 21.23
N LYS A 285 -22.44 11.69 22.07
CA LYS A 285 -23.84 11.30 21.80
C LYS A 285 -24.80 12.48 21.67
N ASN A 286 -24.49 13.61 22.30
CA ASN A 286 -25.27 14.85 22.23
C ASN A 286 -24.88 15.76 21.04
N ASN A 287 -24.11 15.25 20.07
CA ASN A 287 -23.60 15.97 18.90
C ASN A 287 -22.55 17.06 19.20
N ASN A 288 -22.10 17.21 20.45
CA ASN A 288 -20.93 18.03 20.72
C ASN A 288 -19.69 17.35 20.12
N ILE A 289 -18.78 18.17 19.61
CA ILE A 289 -17.53 17.73 19.00
C ILE A 289 -16.44 17.70 20.07
N CYS A 290 -15.73 16.58 20.13
CA CYS A 290 -14.53 16.39 20.94
C CYS A 290 -13.30 16.63 20.04
N ALA A 291 -12.66 17.79 20.19
CA ALA A 291 -11.53 18.18 19.35
C ALA A 291 -10.22 18.04 20.12
N LEU A 292 -9.30 17.21 19.60
CA LEU A 292 -7.95 17.05 20.13
C LEU A 292 -7.03 18.10 19.51
N LYS A 293 -6.39 18.90 20.35
CA LYS A 293 -5.37 19.87 19.94
C LYS A 293 -3.97 19.25 19.88
N LYS A 294 -3.09 19.89 19.12
CA LYS A 294 -1.67 19.51 18.97
C LYS A 294 -0.90 19.47 20.28
N ASP A 295 -1.27 20.29 21.26
CA ASP A 295 -0.68 20.33 22.60
C ASP A 295 -1.26 19.27 23.56
N GLY A 296 -2.22 18.47 23.09
CA GLY A 296 -2.90 17.43 23.86
C GLY A 296 -4.08 17.90 24.70
N SER A 297 -4.41 19.20 24.67
CA SER A 297 -5.68 19.67 25.23
C SER A 297 -6.86 19.19 24.38
N ILE A 298 -8.00 19.00 25.04
CA ILE A 298 -9.25 18.54 24.43
C ILE A 298 -10.31 19.62 24.61
N GLN A 299 -10.95 20.03 23.52
CA GLN A 299 -12.06 20.98 23.55
C GLN A 299 -13.38 20.26 23.28
N VAL A 300 -14.39 20.57 24.09
CA VAL A 300 -15.79 20.19 23.82
C VAL A 300 -16.47 21.39 23.17
N ILE A 301 -16.97 21.19 21.95
CA ILE A 301 -17.46 22.26 21.07
C ILE A 301 -18.90 21.95 20.70
N ASP A 302 -19.80 22.92 20.87
CA ASP A 302 -21.20 22.71 20.49
C ASP A 302 -21.40 22.70 18.96
N PRO A 303 -22.56 22.26 18.46
CA PRO A 303 -22.84 22.25 17.02
C PRO A 303 -22.86 23.63 16.32
N ASN A 304 -22.73 24.74 17.06
CA ASN A 304 -22.64 26.11 16.56
C ASN A 304 -21.19 26.64 16.54
N GLY A 305 -20.23 25.90 17.08
CA GLY A 305 -18.81 26.25 17.13
C GLY A 305 -18.36 26.91 18.44
N LYS A 306 -19.22 26.94 19.47
CA LYS A 306 -18.85 27.49 20.78
C LYS A 306 -18.08 26.44 21.59
N VAL A 307 -16.89 26.81 22.07
CA VAL A 307 -16.16 26.00 23.06
C VAL A 307 -16.93 26.03 24.39
N LEU A 308 -17.43 24.88 24.80
CA LEU A 308 -18.13 24.69 26.07
C LEU A 308 -17.16 24.37 27.20
N LYS A 309 -16.12 23.59 26.90
CA LYS A 309 -15.15 23.11 27.89
C LYS A 309 -13.79 22.91 27.24
N THR A 310 -12.72 23.14 28.01
CA THR A 310 -11.35 22.73 27.66
C THR A 310 -10.80 21.86 28.78
N MET A 311 -10.18 20.75 28.41
CA MET A 311 -9.57 19.76 29.31
C MET A 311 -8.10 19.61 28.95
N LYS A 312 -7.24 19.39 29.94
CA LYS A 312 -5.80 19.19 29.73
C LYS A 312 -5.35 17.92 30.46
N PRO A 313 -5.58 16.74 29.86
CA PRO A 313 -5.23 15.47 30.48
C PRO A 313 -3.70 15.29 30.58
N THR A 314 -3.28 14.38 31.47
CA THR A 314 -1.89 13.98 31.63
C THR A 314 -1.64 12.66 30.91
N PHE A 315 -0.52 12.58 30.19
CA PHE A 315 -0.13 11.43 29.39
C PHE A 315 1.39 11.39 29.26
N ASN A 316 1.93 10.23 28.90
CA ASN A 316 3.37 9.99 28.75
C ASN A 316 3.84 10.08 27.29
N GLY A 317 2.93 9.90 26.33
CA GLY A 317 3.24 9.90 24.89
C GLY A 317 2.91 11.21 24.17
N LYS A 318 3.12 11.23 22.85
CA LYS A 318 2.65 12.32 21.99
C LYS A 318 1.18 12.08 21.60
N PRO A 319 0.24 13.00 21.89
CA PRO A 319 -1.17 12.84 21.52
C PRO A 319 -1.31 12.74 19.99
N SER A 320 -2.18 11.84 19.53
CA SER A 320 -2.27 11.50 18.11
C SER A 320 -3.69 11.32 17.59
N SER A 321 -4.58 10.68 18.36
CA SER A 321 -5.99 10.53 18.03
C SER A 321 -6.82 10.35 19.29
N LEU A 322 -8.15 10.34 19.14
CA LEU A 322 -9.08 9.97 20.20
C LEU A 322 -10.26 9.16 19.66
N ALA A 323 -10.97 8.48 20.55
CA ALA A 323 -12.25 7.85 20.27
C ALA A 323 -13.24 8.14 21.41
N ILE A 324 -14.52 8.16 21.11
CA ILE A 324 -15.61 8.40 22.07
C ILE A 324 -16.47 7.15 22.11
N ASP A 325 -16.82 6.66 23.32
CA ASP A 325 -17.76 5.55 23.47
C ASP A 325 -19.20 6.02 23.73
N THR A 326 -20.13 5.07 23.85
CA THR A 326 -21.57 5.33 24.03
C THR A 326 -21.93 6.04 25.33
N ASP A 327 -21.02 6.01 26.32
CA ASP A 327 -21.18 6.65 27.62
C ASP A 327 -20.42 7.99 27.68
N ASN A 328 -20.03 8.53 26.53
CA ASN A 328 -19.22 9.74 26.38
C ASN A 328 -17.83 9.66 27.04
N ASN A 329 -17.30 8.46 27.31
CA ASN A 329 -15.91 8.35 27.76
C ASN A 329 -14.98 8.65 26.57
N ILE A 330 -13.90 9.36 26.84
CA ILE A 330 -12.89 9.76 25.87
C ILE A 330 -11.69 8.83 26.01
N TYR A 331 -11.33 8.15 24.94
CA TYR A 331 -10.12 7.33 24.86
C TYR A 331 -9.11 8.16 24.08
N LEU A 332 -8.13 8.72 24.78
CA LEU A 332 -7.04 9.52 24.21
C LEU A 332 -5.84 8.62 23.91
N LEU A 333 -5.38 8.64 22.65
CA LEU A 333 -4.29 7.80 22.18
C LEU A 333 -3.01 8.60 22.00
N CYS A 334 -1.98 8.21 22.74
CA CYS A 334 -0.69 8.89 22.83
C CYS A 334 0.45 7.96 22.41
N ALA A 335 1.17 8.30 21.35
CA ALA A 335 2.31 7.51 20.88
C ALA A 335 3.52 7.71 21.80
N ILE A 336 3.90 6.69 22.55
CA ILE A 336 5.10 6.66 23.38
C ILE A 336 6.32 6.71 22.45
N GLN A 337 7.21 7.67 22.71
CA GLN A 337 8.43 7.86 21.95
C GLN A 337 9.61 7.20 22.66
N GLU A 338 10.52 6.60 21.90
CA GLU A 338 11.82 6.13 22.39
C GLU A 338 12.96 6.73 21.56
N GLU A 339 14.11 6.95 22.19
CA GLU A 339 15.32 7.34 21.46
C GLU A 339 15.89 6.12 20.75
N VAL A 340 15.97 6.18 19.42
CA VAL A 340 16.60 5.15 18.61
C VAL A 340 17.88 5.73 18.00
N GLU A 341 19.00 5.09 18.28
CA GLU A 341 20.27 5.34 17.60
C GLU A 341 20.35 4.50 16.33
N LYS A 342 20.48 5.14 15.17
CA LYS A 342 20.76 4.45 13.89
C LYS A 342 22.08 4.94 13.31
N LYS A 343 22.89 3.99 12.84
CA LYS A 343 24.08 4.30 12.02
C LYS A 343 23.63 4.52 10.58
N VAL A 344 23.73 5.75 10.10
CA VAL A 344 23.44 6.11 8.71
C VAL A 344 24.73 6.64 8.10
N ARG A 345 25.27 5.93 7.09
CA ARG A 345 26.51 6.30 6.39
C ARG A 345 27.68 6.57 7.34
N GLY A 346 27.93 5.63 8.27
CA GLY A 346 29.01 5.76 9.26
C GLY A 346 28.69 6.66 10.46
N ARG A 347 27.71 7.58 10.36
CA ARG A 347 27.35 8.52 11.43
C ARG A 347 26.24 7.95 12.31
N LYS A 348 26.40 8.05 13.64
CA LYS A 348 25.34 7.75 14.60
C LYS A 348 24.35 8.92 14.65
N ILE A 349 23.09 8.65 14.33
CA ILE A 349 22.00 9.62 14.41
C ILE A 349 21.00 9.12 15.44
N LYS A 350 20.75 9.94 16.46
CA LYS A 350 19.69 9.72 17.44
C LYS A 350 18.41 10.36 16.95
N ARG A 351 17.30 9.64 17.00
CA ARG A 351 15.96 10.15 16.67
C ARG A 351 14.93 9.60 17.64
N MET A 352 14.02 10.45 18.09
CA MET A 352 12.81 10.01 18.78
C MET A 352 11.89 9.32 17.77
N MET A 353 11.52 8.09 18.06
CA MET A 353 10.66 7.28 17.21
C MET A 353 9.50 6.73 18.05
N PRO A 354 8.27 6.71 17.53
CA PRO A 354 7.18 6.04 18.20
C PRO A 354 7.47 4.53 18.32
N LYS A 355 7.12 3.94 19.46
CA LYS A 355 7.33 2.52 19.79
C LYS A 355 6.01 1.80 20.11
N SER A 356 5.19 2.42 20.94
CA SER A 356 3.92 1.87 21.42
C SER A 356 2.90 2.99 21.62
N VAL A 357 1.65 2.63 21.93
CA VAL A 357 0.58 3.62 22.17
C VAL A 357 0.07 3.46 23.60
N GLU A 358 0.03 4.56 24.34
CA GLU A 358 -0.71 4.68 25.60
C GLU A 358 -2.16 5.09 25.28
N CYS A 359 -3.12 4.44 25.94
CA CYS A 359 -4.52 4.85 25.95
C CYS A 359 -4.87 5.37 27.34
N VAL A 360 -5.31 6.63 27.40
CA VAL A 360 -5.83 7.27 28.61
C VAL A 360 -7.34 7.40 28.45
N VAL A 361 -8.10 6.75 29.33
CA VAL A 361 -9.56 6.79 29.33
C VAL A 361 -10.01 7.86 30.31
N LEU A 362 -10.78 8.82 29.82
CA LEU A 362 -11.35 9.92 30.59
C LEU A 362 -12.88 9.80 30.58
N ASP A 363 -13.56 10.26 31.63
CA ASP A 363 -14.99 10.58 31.51
C ASP A 363 -15.21 11.85 30.67
N GLU A 364 -16.47 12.19 30.40
CA GLU A 364 -16.84 13.41 29.67
C GLU A 364 -16.35 14.70 30.36
N ASN A 365 -15.99 14.61 31.64
CA ASN A 365 -15.47 15.71 32.42
C ASN A 365 -13.94 15.83 32.40
N GLY A 366 -13.24 14.88 31.79
CA GLY A 366 -11.78 14.85 31.72
C GLY A 366 -11.12 14.16 32.92
N LYS A 367 -11.89 13.51 33.79
CA LYS A 367 -11.35 12.72 34.91
C LYS A 367 -10.88 11.37 34.39
N GLU A 368 -9.65 11.01 34.72
CA GLU A 368 -9.07 9.72 34.36
C GLU A 368 -9.84 8.56 35.02
N LYS A 369 -10.25 7.59 34.20
CA LYS A 369 -10.91 6.35 34.60
C LYS A 369 -9.96 5.14 34.50
N ALA A 370 -9.09 5.13 33.49
CA ALA A 370 -8.15 4.07 33.25
C ALA A 370 -6.98 4.56 32.40
N LYS A 371 -5.86 3.82 32.46
CA LYS A 371 -4.68 4.05 31.64
C LYS A 371 -4.00 2.71 31.38
N TYR A 372 -3.70 2.42 30.12
CA TYR A 372 -3.02 1.19 29.72
C TYR A 372 -2.23 1.38 28.42
N VAL A 373 -1.27 0.48 28.15
CA VAL A 373 -0.45 0.51 26.94
C VAL A 373 -0.94 -0.55 25.96
N LEU A 374 -1.24 -0.13 24.74
CA LEU A 374 -1.54 -0.99 23.62
C LEU A 374 -0.23 -1.49 23.02
N LYS A 375 0.06 -2.77 23.25
CA LYS A 375 1.19 -3.47 22.63
C LYS A 375 0.86 -3.77 21.16
N ASP A 376 1.88 -4.08 20.36
CA ASP A 376 1.75 -4.45 18.94
C ASP A 376 1.20 -3.37 17.99
N VAL A 377 1.03 -2.13 18.45
CA VAL A 377 0.83 -0.95 17.60
C VAL A 377 1.92 0.07 17.86
N ILE A 378 2.44 0.67 16.79
CA ILE A 378 3.53 1.65 16.88
C ILE A 378 2.95 3.06 16.93
N THR A 379 1.86 3.31 16.20
CA THR A 379 1.19 4.60 16.08
C THR A 379 -0.33 4.45 16.19
N ALA A 380 -1.04 5.55 16.47
CA ALA A 380 -2.49 5.61 16.50
C ALA A 380 -2.98 6.87 15.76
N THR A 381 -2.96 6.83 14.42
CA THR A 381 -3.36 7.98 13.58
C THR A 381 -4.88 8.11 13.44
N GLY A 382 -5.62 7.10 13.86
CA GLY A 382 -7.08 7.14 13.98
C GLY A 382 -7.58 6.09 14.97
N ALA A 383 -8.73 6.35 15.58
CA ALA A 383 -9.32 5.46 16.56
C ALA A 383 -10.86 5.51 16.54
N ARG A 384 -11.51 4.37 16.72
CA ARG A 384 -12.97 4.26 16.88
C ARG A 384 -13.30 3.22 17.94
N ILE A 385 -14.42 3.42 18.62
CA ILE A 385 -14.97 2.45 19.57
C ILE A 385 -16.30 1.95 19.05
N ILE A 386 -16.48 0.64 19.13
CA ILE A 386 -17.69 -0.06 18.77
C ILE A 386 -17.87 -1.22 19.74
N ASP A 387 -18.98 -1.20 20.48
CA ASP A 387 -19.25 -2.09 21.60
C ASP A 387 -18.08 -2.11 22.61
N ASN A 388 -17.44 -3.27 22.79
CA ASN A 388 -16.29 -3.49 23.65
C ASN A 388 -14.94 -3.43 22.92
N LYS A 389 -14.93 -2.99 21.65
CA LYS A 389 -13.73 -2.98 20.80
C LYS A 389 -13.23 -1.55 20.59
N LEU A 390 -11.95 -1.35 20.83
CA LEU A 390 -11.17 -0.18 20.43
C LEU A 390 -10.38 -0.56 19.16
N VAL A 391 -10.68 0.09 18.04
CA VAL A 391 -9.96 -0.12 16.79
C VAL A 391 -8.98 1.03 16.58
N ILE A 392 -7.73 0.71 16.23
CA ILE A 392 -6.63 1.67 16.07
C ILE A 392 -6.06 1.57 14.65
N ALA A 393 -5.89 2.70 13.99
CA ALA A 393 -5.10 2.81 12.76
C ALA A 393 -3.62 3.01 13.10
N ASP A 394 -2.80 2.01 12.79
CA ASP A 394 -1.36 2.04 12.96
C ASP A 394 -0.68 2.31 11.61
N TYR A 395 -0.46 3.60 11.34
CA TYR A 395 0.26 4.09 10.16
C TYR A 395 1.60 3.37 9.94
N ARG A 396 2.42 3.26 10.99
CA ARG A 396 3.75 2.64 10.86
C ARG A 396 3.70 1.13 10.72
N GLY A 397 2.72 0.49 11.34
CA GLY A 397 2.45 -0.93 11.17
C GLY A 397 1.73 -1.27 9.86
N ALA A 398 1.32 -0.27 9.07
CA ALA A 398 0.54 -0.44 7.84
C ALA A 398 -0.69 -1.35 8.04
N LYS A 399 -1.39 -1.14 9.16
CA LYS A 399 -2.49 -2.02 9.62
C LYS A 399 -3.50 -1.26 10.46
N LEU A 400 -4.69 -1.86 10.63
CA LEU A 400 -5.57 -1.54 11.74
C LEU A 400 -5.51 -2.69 12.76
N ALA A 401 -5.52 -2.38 14.04
CA ALA A 401 -5.49 -3.38 15.12
C ALA A 401 -6.66 -3.16 16.07
N MET A 402 -7.28 -4.25 16.52
CA MET A 402 -8.38 -4.20 17.49
C MET A 402 -7.89 -4.57 18.88
N PHE A 403 -8.49 -3.94 19.88
CA PHE A 403 -8.24 -4.19 21.29
C PHE A 403 -9.56 -4.23 22.04
N ASN A 404 -9.58 -4.94 23.17
CA ASN A 404 -10.66 -4.78 24.14
C ASN A 404 -10.53 -3.39 24.81
N LYS A 405 -11.58 -2.59 24.77
CA LYS A 405 -11.54 -1.20 25.26
C LYS A 405 -11.31 -1.09 26.78
N THR A 406 -11.63 -2.12 27.56
CA THR A 406 -11.53 -2.08 29.01
C THR A 406 -10.11 -2.36 29.50
N ASN A 407 -9.44 -3.35 28.91
CA ASN A 407 -8.16 -3.86 29.41
C ASN A 407 -6.99 -3.75 28.40
N GLY A 408 -7.25 -3.34 27.16
CA GLY A 408 -6.23 -3.23 26.11
C GLY A 408 -5.74 -4.57 25.55
N GLU A 409 -6.46 -5.67 25.79
CA GLU A 409 -6.12 -6.99 25.25
C GLU A 409 -6.22 -7.00 23.72
N ALA A 410 -5.21 -7.54 23.04
CA ALA A 410 -5.13 -7.55 21.58
C ALA A 410 -6.16 -8.50 20.95
N GLY A 411 -6.71 -8.07 19.81
CA GLY A 411 -7.66 -8.83 19.01
C GLY A 411 -7.24 -8.90 17.52
N PRO A 412 -8.21 -9.04 16.61
CA PRO A 412 -7.95 -9.14 15.17
C PRO A 412 -7.19 -7.94 14.59
N VAL A 413 -6.50 -8.20 13.48
CA VAL A 413 -5.68 -7.20 12.75
C VAL A 413 -6.06 -7.21 11.27
N MET A 414 -6.24 -6.03 10.70
CA MET A 414 -6.46 -5.82 9.26
C MET A 414 -5.16 -5.32 8.63
N LYS A 415 -4.63 -6.06 7.66
CA LYS A 415 -3.33 -5.81 7.00
C LYS A 415 -3.51 -5.16 5.62
N ASP A 416 -2.42 -5.04 4.89
CA ASP A 416 -2.37 -4.56 3.49
C ASP A 416 -2.76 -3.09 3.29
N MET A 417 -2.57 -2.27 4.32
CA MET A 417 -2.70 -0.83 4.18
C MET A 417 -1.49 -0.28 3.43
N ARG A 418 -1.72 0.68 2.55
CA ARG A 418 -0.68 1.46 1.87
C ARG A 418 -0.75 2.90 2.35
N PRO A 419 -0.41 3.15 3.64
CA PRO A 419 -0.47 4.49 4.16
C PRO A 419 0.62 5.37 3.54
N CYS A 420 0.42 6.68 3.56
CA CYS A 420 1.38 7.65 3.03
C CYS A 420 1.37 8.92 3.89
N CYS A 421 2.48 9.65 3.92
CA CYS A 421 2.58 10.97 4.57
C CYS A 421 2.19 10.99 6.07
N GLY A 422 2.31 9.87 6.80
CA GLY A 422 1.86 9.80 8.21
C GLY A 422 0.35 9.64 8.39
N ILE A 423 -0.40 9.31 7.34
CA ILE A 423 -1.86 9.29 7.33
C ILE A 423 -2.38 7.86 7.19
N LEU A 424 -3.31 7.49 8.08
CA LEU A 424 -4.17 6.32 7.98
C LEU A 424 -5.40 6.59 8.85
N ASP A 425 -6.58 6.62 8.24
CA ASP A 425 -7.85 6.90 8.91
C ASP A 425 -8.94 5.95 8.42
N PHE A 426 -10.00 5.82 9.22
CA PHE A 426 -11.10 4.92 8.96
C PHE A 426 -12.38 5.37 9.67
N SER A 427 -13.50 4.78 9.26
CA SER A 427 -14.78 4.89 9.95
C SER A 427 -15.42 3.51 10.10
N VAL A 428 -16.45 3.44 10.93
CA VAL A 428 -17.32 2.27 11.05
C VAL A 428 -18.71 2.70 10.60
N ASN A 429 -19.33 1.94 9.70
CA ASN A 429 -20.67 2.26 9.22
C ASN A 429 -21.77 1.59 10.07
N ALA A 430 -23.03 1.95 9.80
CA ALA A 430 -24.19 1.40 10.51
C ALA A 430 -24.40 -0.12 10.29
N LYS A 431 -23.70 -0.73 9.32
CA LYS A 431 -23.70 -2.18 9.07
C LYS A 431 -22.60 -2.91 9.82
N ASN A 432 -21.88 -2.24 10.73
CA ASN A 432 -20.72 -2.79 11.44
C ASN A 432 -19.59 -3.23 10.50
N GLU A 433 -19.35 -2.43 9.45
CA GLU A 433 -18.21 -2.59 8.54
C GLU A 433 -17.20 -1.48 8.79
N ILE A 434 -15.92 -1.82 8.81
CA ILE A 434 -14.81 -0.87 8.96
C ILE A 434 -14.41 -0.40 7.56
N LEU A 435 -14.59 0.89 7.26
CA LEU A 435 -14.19 1.50 6.00
C LEU A 435 -12.89 2.27 6.18
N VAL A 436 -11.83 1.86 5.48
CA VAL A 436 -10.50 2.44 5.59
C VAL A 436 -10.15 3.27 4.35
N ALA A 437 -9.61 4.47 4.57
CA ALA A 437 -9.04 5.31 3.52
C ALA A 437 -7.63 4.79 3.15
N ASN A 438 -7.56 3.77 2.29
CA ASN A 438 -6.31 3.16 1.84
C ASN A 438 -5.65 4.01 0.73
N LEU A 439 -5.16 5.20 1.12
CA LEU A 439 -4.76 6.28 0.22
C LEU A 439 -3.70 5.92 -0.83
N GLY A 440 -2.70 5.11 -0.50
CA GLY A 440 -1.67 4.68 -1.44
C GLY A 440 -2.16 3.62 -2.42
N ALA A 441 -3.30 2.98 -2.14
CA ALA A 441 -3.98 2.08 -3.05
C ALA A 441 -5.02 2.79 -3.92
N PHE A 442 -5.34 4.06 -3.65
CA PHE A 442 -6.46 4.78 -4.26
C PHE A 442 -7.78 4.02 -4.10
N ARG A 443 -8.07 3.61 -2.85
CA ARG A 443 -9.25 2.83 -2.51
C ARG A 443 -9.83 3.27 -1.17
N VAL A 444 -11.14 3.09 -1.05
CA VAL A 444 -11.75 2.77 0.24
C VAL A 444 -11.83 1.24 0.33
N GLN A 445 -11.34 0.69 1.44
CA GLN A 445 -11.34 -0.76 1.68
C GLN A 445 -12.17 -1.08 2.91
N GLY A 446 -13.12 -2.01 2.75
CA GLY A 446 -14.01 -2.46 3.80
C GLY A 446 -13.52 -3.75 4.45
N PHE A 447 -13.66 -3.84 5.77
CA PHE A 447 -13.35 -5.02 6.57
C PHE A 447 -14.49 -5.36 7.53
N ASN A 448 -14.62 -6.64 7.86
CA ASN A 448 -15.43 -7.09 8.99
C ASN A 448 -14.61 -7.07 10.30
N PHE A 449 -15.27 -7.42 11.42
CA PHE A 449 -14.61 -7.45 12.72
C PHE A 449 -13.69 -8.65 12.98
N SER A 450 -13.62 -9.65 12.07
CA SER A 450 -12.60 -10.72 12.11
C SER A 450 -11.30 -10.32 11.40
N GLY A 451 -11.29 -9.17 10.70
CA GLY A 451 -10.14 -8.64 9.98
C GLY A 451 -10.08 -9.05 8.50
N GLU A 452 -11.14 -9.67 7.98
CA GLU A 452 -11.22 -10.04 6.57
C GLU A 452 -11.69 -8.87 5.72
N SER A 453 -11.07 -8.69 4.56
CA SER A 453 -11.51 -7.69 3.58
C SER A 453 -12.78 -8.18 2.88
N ILE A 454 -13.82 -7.35 2.92
CA ILE A 454 -15.16 -7.69 2.41
C ILE A 454 -15.52 -6.92 1.14
N LEU A 455 -14.97 -5.72 0.95
CA LEU A 455 -15.20 -4.90 -0.24
C LEU A 455 -14.05 -3.92 -0.49
N THR A 456 -13.93 -3.44 -1.71
CA THR A 456 -13.08 -2.32 -2.13
C THR A 456 -13.80 -1.48 -3.17
N PHE A 457 -13.60 -0.17 -3.18
CA PHE A 457 -14.02 0.67 -4.30
C PHE A 457 -13.08 1.85 -4.55
N GLY A 458 -13.17 2.39 -5.77
CA GLY A 458 -12.42 3.55 -6.25
C GLY A 458 -11.18 3.18 -7.06
N GLN A 459 -10.49 4.21 -7.55
CA GLN A 459 -9.24 4.08 -8.30
C GLN A 459 -8.52 5.40 -8.46
N ARG A 460 -7.28 5.35 -8.92
CA ARG A 460 -6.54 6.55 -9.33
C ARG A 460 -7.14 7.13 -10.60
N GLY A 461 -7.47 8.42 -10.57
CA GLY A 461 -7.99 9.14 -11.74
C GLY A 461 -8.35 10.59 -11.44
N LYS A 462 -8.69 11.34 -12.49
CA LYS A 462 -9.03 12.76 -12.41
C LYS A 462 -10.54 13.01 -12.34
N THR A 463 -11.36 12.02 -12.68
CA THR A 463 -12.82 12.17 -12.65
C THR A 463 -13.30 12.34 -11.21
N LEU A 464 -14.54 12.78 -11.03
CA LEU A 464 -15.11 12.96 -9.70
C LEU A 464 -15.30 11.62 -8.96
N ASN A 465 -15.57 10.54 -9.69
CA ASN A 465 -15.69 9.20 -9.10
C ASN A 465 -14.34 8.56 -8.72
N ASP A 466 -13.23 9.11 -9.23
CA ASP A 466 -11.88 8.61 -8.95
C ASP A 466 -11.17 9.42 -7.85
N PHE A 467 -10.11 8.87 -7.28
CA PHE A 467 -9.21 9.54 -6.33
C PHE A 467 -8.00 10.12 -7.06
N HIS A 468 -7.72 11.41 -6.86
CA HIS A 468 -6.75 12.17 -7.64
C HIS A 468 -5.44 12.38 -6.87
N GLY A 469 -4.43 12.96 -7.53
CA GLY A 469 -3.15 13.30 -6.93
C GLY A 469 -2.23 12.10 -6.66
N CYS A 470 -1.35 12.25 -5.68
CA CYS A 470 -0.30 11.29 -5.34
C CYS A 470 -0.78 10.13 -4.45
N CYS A 471 -1.73 10.37 -3.55
CA CYS A 471 -2.33 9.35 -2.67
C CYS A 471 -3.60 9.90 -2.00
N ASN A 472 -4.76 9.33 -2.32
CA ASN A 472 -6.07 9.75 -1.81
C ASN A 472 -7.04 8.56 -1.85
N PRO A 473 -8.10 8.53 -1.01
CA PRO A 473 -8.53 9.57 -0.06
C PRO A 473 -7.75 9.52 1.26
N VAL A 474 -7.68 10.63 2.00
CA VAL A 474 -6.99 10.72 3.31
C VAL A 474 -7.91 10.41 4.50
N SER A 475 -9.22 10.56 4.33
CA SER A 475 -10.23 10.31 5.37
C SER A 475 -11.49 9.73 4.74
N VAL A 476 -12.25 8.96 5.51
CA VAL A 476 -13.52 8.38 5.08
C VAL A 476 -14.52 8.35 6.24
N ALA A 477 -15.76 8.76 5.98
CA ALA A 477 -16.90 8.61 6.89
C ALA A 477 -18.05 7.89 6.19
N SER A 478 -18.85 7.18 7.00
CA SER A 478 -20.17 6.71 6.60
C SER A 478 -21.22 7.53 7.34
N LEU A 479 -22.25 7.94 6.62
CA LEU A 479 -23.41 8.63 7.14
C LEU A 479 -24.48 7.61 7.58
N ASN A 480 -25.41 8.02 8.42
CA ASN A 480 -26.57 7.23 8.84
C ASN A 480 -27.46 6.86 7.66
N SER A 481 -27.52 7.74 6.65
CA SER A 481 -28.15 7.46 5.35
C SER A 481 -27.50 6.32 4.55
N GLY A 482 -26.32 5.85 4.95
CA GLY A 482 -25.49 4.89 4.19
C GLY A 482 -24.62 5.51 3.11
N ALA A 483 -24.72 6.84 2.91
CA ALA A 483 -23.81 7.57 2.02
C ALA A 483 -22.39 7.58 2.59
N ILE A 484 -21.41 7.57 1.68
CA ILE A 484 -20.00 7.59 2.05
C ILE A 484 -19.43 8.96 1.73
N VAL A 485 -18.61 9.50 2.62
CA VAL A 485 -17.88 10.75 2.40
C VAL A 485 -16.39 10.45 2.40
N THR A 486 -15.68 10.93 1.38
CA THR A 486 -14.22 10.83 1.33
C THR A 486 -13.60 12.22 1.26
N VAL A 487 -12.47 12.39 1.95
CA VAL A 487 -11.68 13.61 1.88
C VAL A 487 -10.42 13.33 1.07
N GLU A 488 -10.16 14.16 0.08
CA GLU A 488 -8.92 14.15 -0.68
C GLU A 488 -8.11 15.40 -0.37
N LYS A 489 -6.80 15.23 -0.23
CA LYS A 489 -5.84 16.33 -0.18
C LYS A 489 -5.38 16.68 -1.59
N ASP A 490 -5.06 17.97 -1.76
CA ASP A 490 -4.36 18.58 -2.89
C ASP A 490 -4.45 17.84 -4.27
N PRO A 491 -5.41 18.21 -5.15
CA PRO A 491 -6.43 19.23 -4.92
C PRO A 491 -7.42 18.78 -3.85
N THR A 492 -7.84 19.72 -2.99
CA THR A 492 -8.80 19.39 -1.95
C THR A 492 -10.15 19.07 -2.58
N ARG A 493 -10.64 17.83 -2.39
CA ARG A 493 -11.97 17.39 -2.84
C ARG A 493 -12.64 16.61 -1.73
N ILE A 494 -13.71 17.16 -1.17
CA ILE A 494 -14.58 16.43 -0.25
C ILE A 494 -15.76 15.93 -1.07
N LYS A 495 -15.91 14.61 -1.14
CA LYS A 495 -16.88 13.98 -2.03
C LYS A 495 -17.86 13.13 -1.25
N VAL A 496 -19.13 13.27 -1.57
CA VAL A 496 -20.23 12.47 -1.03
C VAL A 496 -20.70 11.51 -2.12
N TYR A 497 -20.71 10.22 -1.81
CA TYR A 497 -21.19 9.15 -2.68
C TYR A 497 -22.58 8.74 -2.24
N SER A 498 -23.50 8.73 -3.20
CA SER A 498 -24.88 8.26 -3.06
C SER A 498 -25.30 7.58 -4.37
N ASN A 499 -26.57 7.22 -4.55
CA ASN A 499 -27.04 6.62 -5.81
C ASN A 499 -26.83 7.53 -7.05
N ALA A 500 -26.70 8.85 -6.85
CA ALA A 500 -26.31 9.80 -7.90
C ALA A 500 -24.82 9.73 -8.31
N GLY A 501 -24.01 8.89 -7.66
CA GLY A 501 -22.56 8.89 -7.78
C GLY A 501 -21.88 9.90 -6.84
N ALA A 502 -20.62 10.23 -7.12
CA ALA A 502 -19.87 11.20 -6.34
C ALA A 502 -20.33 12.65 -6.63
N LYS A 503 -20.54 13.44 -5.57
CA LYS A 503 -20.72 14.90 -5.63
C LYS A 503 -19.70 15.59 -4.75
N GLN A 504 -19.07 16.64 -5.26
CA GLN A 504 -18.16 17.47 -4.46
C GLN A 504 -18.95 18.48 -3.62
N ILE A 505 -18.54 18.68 -2.37
CA ILE A 505 -19.00 19.80 -1.54
C ILE A 505 -18.28 21.07 -1.99
N ALA A 506 -19.03 22.07 -2.44
CA ALA A 506 -18.48 23.33 -2.94
C ALA A 506 -18.08 24.29 -1.80
N GLY A 507 -17.10 25.17 -2.06
CA GLY A 507 -16.70 26.26 -1.16
C GLY A 507 -15.58 25.91 -0.17
N ILE A 508 -14.94 24.75 -0.35
CA ILE A 508 -13.85 24.21 0.49
C ILE A 508 -12.69 23.62 -0.32
N GLU A 509 -12.48 24.10 -1.56
CA GLU A 509 -11.50 23.61 -2.53
C GLU A 509 -10.02 23.81 -2.14
N GLU A 510 -9.75 24.46 -1.01
CA GLU A 510 -8.41 24.72 -0.48
C GLU A 510 -8.39 24.56 1.05
N LEU A 511 -9.01 23.50 1.55
CA LEU A 511 -8.99 23.24 2.99
C LEU A 511 -7.59 22.84 3.48
N VAL A 512 -6.78 22.24 2.62
CA VAL A 512 -5.39 21.92 2.89
C VAL A 512 -4.54 22.01 1.62
N LYS A 513 -3.28 22.43 1.76
CA LYS A 513 -2.27 22.36 0.69
C LYS A 513 -1.24 21.28 0.97
N GLY A 514 -0.72 20.64 -0.08
CA GLY A 514 0.30 19.61 0.04
C GLY A 514 -0.14 18.34 0.76
N CYS A 515 0.83 17.64 1.36
CA CYS A 515 0.68 16.28 1.90
C CYS A 515 0.15 16.24 3.36
N SER A 516 -0.89 17.00 3.65
CA SER A 516 -1.41 17.16 5.03
C SER A 516 -2.75 16.44 5.25
N TYR A 517 -2.96 15.98 6.47
CA TYR A 517 -4.19 15.30 6.90
C TYR A 517 -5.33 16.31 7.12
N ILE A 518 -6.57 15.91 6.78
CA ILE A 518 -7.80 16.63 7.10
C ILE A 518 -8.67 15.70 7.96
N PRO A 519 -8.62 15.81 9.30
CA PRO A 519 -9.50 15.03 10.16
C PRO A 519 -10.96 15.34 9.85
N MET A 520 -11.78 14.30 9.72
CA MET A 520 -13.21 14.43 9.51
C MET A 520 -13.97 13.54 10.50
N ILE A 521 -15.09 14.05 11.03
CA ILE A 521 -16.06 13.27 11.77
C ILE A 521 -17.49 13.70 11.38
N SER A 522 -18.46 12.81 11.57
CA SER A 522 -19.89 13.12 11.46
C SER A 522 -20.58 13.10 12.83
N ASP A 523 -21.66 13.86 12.97
CA ASP A 523 -22.58 13.76 14.11
C ASP A 523 -23.79 12.85 13.80
N THR A 524 -24.69 12.68 14.78
CA THR A 524 -25.88 11.82 14.60
C THR A 524 -26.92 12.39 13.63
N ASN A 525 -26.81 13.67 13.27
CA ASN A 525 -27.63 14.32 12.26
C ASN A 525 -26.97 14.31 10.88
N ASP A 526 -25.91 13.52 10.70
CA ASP A 526 -25.09 13.47 9.49
C ASP A 526 -24.42 14.81 9.14
N ASN A 527 -24.25 15.75 10.09
CA ASN A 527 -23.42 16.93 9.86
C ASN A 527 -21.94 16.53 9.85
N LEU A 528 -21.17 17.07 8.92
CA LEU A 528 -19.75 16.81 8.77
C LEU A 528 -18.93 17.93 9.41
N TYR A 529 -17.86 17.56 10.10
CA TYR A 529 -16.89 18.49 10.69
C TYR A 529 -15.51 18.15 10.19
N LEU A 530 -14.83 19.10 9.55
CA LEU A 530 -13.49 18.94 9.00
C LEU A 530 -12.53 19.92 9.68
N ALA A 531 -11.41 19.42 10.20
CA ALA A 531 -10.37 20.26 10.78
C ALA A 531 -9.29 20.63 9.75
N SER A 532 -8.86 21.88 9.79
CA SER A 532 -7.79 22.45 8.97
C SER A 532 -6.90 23.34 9.83
N ALA A 533 -5.59 23.28 9.58
CA ALA A 533 -4.64 24.20 10.20
C ALA A 533 -4.88 25.66 9.76
N GLU A 534 -5.37 25.88 8.53
CA GLU A 534 -5.55 27.21 7.96
C GLU A 534 -6.96 27.77 8.22
N LYS A 535 -8.00 26.91 8.24
CA LYS A 535 -9.41 27.34 8.33
C LYS A 535 -10.12 26.98 9.64
N GLY A 536 -9.41 26.43 10.62
CA GLY A 536 -10.01 25.93 11.85
C GLY A 536 -10.92 24.72 11.59
N ILE A 537 -12.12 24.69 12.18
CA ILE A 537 -13.11 23.64 11.89
C ILE A 537 -14.15 24.15 10.90
N VAL A 538 -14.37 23.43 9.80
CA VAL A 538 -15.45 23.70 8.85
C VAL A 538 -16.56 22.68 9.07
N LYS A 539 -17.80 23.18 9.19
CA LYS A 539 -19.00 22.34 9.25
C LYS A 539 -19.68 22.30 7.89
N CYS A 540 -20.09 21.12 7.46
CA CYS A 540 -20.96 20.93 6.30
C CYS A 540 -22.26 20.25 6.71
N VAL A 541 -23.38 20.75 6.19
CA VAL A 541 -24.73 20.26 6.50
C VAL A 541 -25.40 19.75 5.24
N SER A 542 -26.29 18.78 5.38
CA SER A 542 -27.08 18.28 4.25
C SER A 542 -28.00 19.39 3.72
N VAL A 543 -28.22 19.40 2.41
CA VAL A 543 -29.13 20.36 1.72
C VAL A 543 -30.34 19.66 1.09
N ASN A 544 -30.62 18.45 1.53
CA ASN A 544 -31.72 17.62 1.04
C ASN A 544 -33.09 18.09 1.49
#